data_AF-A0AB40BQ47-F1
#
_entry.id   AF-A0AB40BQ47-F1
#
_cell.length_a   1.000
_cell.length_b   1.000
_cell.length_c   1.000
_cell.angle_alpha   90.00
_cell.angle_beta   90.00
_cell.angle_gamma   90.00
#
_symmetry.space_group_name_H-M   'P 1'
#
loop_
_entity.id
_entity.type
_entity.pdbx_description
1 polymer ?
#
loop_
_entity_poly.entity_id
_entity_poly.type
_entity_poly.pdbx_seq_one_letter_code
_entity_poly.pdbx_strand_id
1 'polypeptide(L)'
;MVMIHVKSEGDEEKQFLYDCLGSSTIDEIAHGLLDIADLQSHILTLSLHLRRHLLTDHLRESYPDFSVSLDRTLSEAQAYASKEQVLHKRALSSRLLKDHIHCIEREVQAARLMGLLDASLPQLLTVGNLSKGTKLWWAGKELSRGKKD
;
A
#
# COMPACT_ATOMS: atom_id res chain seq x y z
N MET A 1 9.45 -14.99 -11.14
CA MET A 1 8.41 -14.87 -10.11
C MET A 1 8.52 -15.95 -9.04
N VAL A 2 8.54 -15.54 -7.78
CA VAL A 2 8.51 -16.38 -6.57
C VAL A 2 7.40 -15.92 -5.65
N MET A 3 6.81 -16.85 -4.90
CA MET A 3 5.79 -16.53 -3.89
C MET A 3 6.46 -16.28 -2.54
N ILE A 4 6.16 -15.12 -1.95
CA ILE A 4 6.70 -14.67 -0.68
C ILE A 4 5.58 -14.74 0.35
N HIS A 5 5.87 -15.40 1.47
CA HIS A 5 4.96 -15.49 2.61
C HIS A 5 5.46 -14.53 3.68
N VAL A 6 4.58 -13.64 4.13
CA VAL A 6 4.85 -12.65 5.16
C VAL A 6 4.05 -13.02 6.39
N LYS A 7 4.75 -13.37 7.46
CA LYS A 7 4.14 -13.70 8.75
C LYS A 7 4.32 -12.52 9.70
N SER A 8 3.23 -11.79 9.94
CA SER A 8 3.19 -10.77 10.99
C SER A 8 2.58 -11.36 12.26
N GLU A 9 3.04 -10.93 13.44
CA GLU A 9 2.45 -11.37 14.71
C GLU A 9 0.98 -10.94 14.79
N GLY A 10 0.05 -11.90 14.84
CA GLY A 10 -1.38 -11.68 15.04
C GLY A 10 -2.21 -11.32 13.80
N ASP A 11 -1.60 -11.24 12.61
CA ASP A 11 -2.29 -10.90 11.35
C ASP A 11 -2.43 -12.14 10.44
N GLU A 12 -3.40 -12.14 9.53
CA GLU A 12 -3.52 -13.20 8.53
C GLU A 12 -2.22 -13.36 7.73
N GLU A 13 -1.88 -14.59 7.30
CA GLU A 13 -0.74 -14.81 6.40
C GLU A 13 -0.86 -13.91 5.16
N LYS A 14 0.04 -12.94 5.05
CA LYS A 14 0.15 -12.07 3.87
C LYS A 14 1.01 -12.77 2.85
N GLN A 15 0.64 -12.72 1.59
CA GLN A 15 1.38 -13.36 0.52
C GLN A 15 1.45 -12.44 -0.69
N PHE A 16 2.60 -12.41 -1.36
CA PHE A 16 2.74 -11.72 -2.63
C PHE A 16 3.72 -12.38 -3.58
N LEU A 17 3.54 -12.09 -4.87
CA LEU A 17 4.43 -12.56 -5.91
C LEU A 17 5.53 -11.52 -6.14
N TYR A 18 6.78 -11.95 -6.24
CA TYR A 18 7.94 -11.09 -6.45
C TYR A 18 8.76 -11.58 -7.63
N ASP A 19 9.20 -10.67 -8.50
CA ASP A 19 10.14 -10.99 -9.55
C ASP A 19 11.57 -10.77 -9.09
N CYS A 20 12.23 -11.88 -8.76
CA CYS A 20 13.65 -11.91 -8.43
C CYS A 20 14.47 -11.99 -9.71
N LEU A 21 15.37 -11.03 -9.92
CA LEU A 21 16.40 -11.10 -10.95
C LEU A 21 17.53 -12.00 -10.44
N GLY A 22 18.05 -12.89 -11.30
CA GLY A 22 19.12 -13.82 -10.92
C GLY A 22 20.45 -13.14 -10.56
N SER A 23 20.60 -11.85 -10.87
CA SER A 23 21.76 -11.02 -10.54
C SER A 23 21.65 -10.29 -9.20
N SER A 24 20.49 -10.31 -8.54
CA SER A 24 20.26 -9.56 -7.30
C SER A 24 20.92 -10.23 -6.10
N THR A 25 21.49 -9.43 -5.20
CA THR A 25 22.02 -9.93 -3.94
C THR A 25 20.91 -10.28 -2.96
N ILE A 26 21.22 -11.10 -1.95
CA ILE A 26 20.26 -11.44 -0.88
C ILE A 26 19.79 -10.17 -0.15
N ASP A 27 20.68 -9.23 0.09
CA ASP A 27 20.34 -7.96 0.76
C ASP A 27 19.42 -7.11 -0.11
N GLU A 28 19.67 -7.00 -1.41
CA GLU A 28 18.78 -6.29 -2.35
C GLU A 28 17.39 -6.91 -2.39
N ILE A 29 17.31 -8.24 -2.43
CA ILE A 29 16.05 -8.98 -2.39
C ILE A 29 15.35 -8.68 -1.06
N ALA A 30 16.03 -8.85 0.07
CA ALA A 30 15.45 -8.61 1.40
C ALA A 30 14.89 -7.19 1.55
N HIS A 31 15.64 -6.16 1.11
CA HIS A 31 15.19 -4.78 1.12
C HIS A 31 13.96 -4.58 0.22
N GLY A 32 13.96 -5.15 -0.98
CA GLY A 32 12.83 -5.10 -1.89
C GLY A 32 11.56 -5.75 -1.31
N LEU A 33 11.70 -6.88 -0.64
CA LEU A 33 10.58 -7.57 0.00
C LEU A 33 10.01 -6.78 1.19
N LEU A 34 10.88 -6.20 2.03
CA LEU A 34 10.49 -5.35 3.16
C LEU A 34 9.74 -4.10 2.66
N ASP A 35 10.28 -3.43 1.65
CA ASP A 35 9.65 -2.25 1.06
C ASP A 35 8.27 -2.58 0.47
N ILE A 36 8.12 -3.72 -0.21
CA ILE A 36 6.81 -4.16 -0.72
C ILE A 36 5.83 -4.38 0.43
N ALA A 37 6.23 -5.12 1.47
CA ALA A 37 5.37 -5.40 2.62
C ALA A 37 4.92 -4.13 3.36
N ASP A 38 5.84 -3.17 3.53
CA ASP A 38 5.56 -1.85 4.10
C ASP A 38 4.56 -1.08 3.23
N LEU A 39 4.77 -1.04 1.91
CA LEU A 39 3.89 -0.34 0.96
C LEU A 39 2.49 -0.96 0.89
N GLN A 40 2.37 -2.30 0.92
CA GLN A 40 1.07 -2.96 1.00
C GLN A 40 0.33 -2.56 2.28
N SER A 41 1.01 -2.57 3.43
CA SER A 41 0.43 -2.17 4.71
C SER A 41 0.01 -0.70 4.72
N HIS A 42 0.82 0.17 4.10
CA HIS A 42 0.51 1.58 3.90
C HIS A 42 -0.76 1.72 3.06
N ILE A 43 -0.84 1.12 1.87
CA ILE A 43 -2.03 1.20 1.00
C ILE A 43 -3.29 0.75 1.73
N LEU A 44 -3.24 -0.37 2.44
CA LEU A 44 -4.42 -0.88 3.18
C LEU A 44 -4.87 0.09 4.27
N THR A 45 -3.93 0.61 5.06
CA THR A 45 -4.20 1.58 6.14
C THR A 45 -4.73 2.90 5.60
N LEU A 46 -4.07 3.44 4.57
CA LEU A 46 -4.46 4.68 3.90
C LEU A 46 -5.86 4.55 3.30
N SER A 47 -6.14 3.44 2.63
CA SER A 47 -7.44 3.19 2.03
C SER A 47 -8.55 3.13 3.08
N LEU A 48 -8.34 2.41 4.19
CA LEU A 48 -9.30 2.38 5.29
C LEU A 48 -9.59 3.78 5.83
N HIS A 49 -8.53 4.57 6.03
CA HIS A 49 -8.62 5.90 6.58
C HIS A 49 -9.34 6.87 5.64
N LEU A 50 -8.96 6.89 4.36
CA LEU A 50 -9.59 7.77 3.36
C LEU A 50 -11.05 7.41 3.11
N ARG A 51 -11.42 6.11 3.08
CA ARG A 51 -12.85 5.74 2.97
C ARG A 51 -13.66 6.26 4.15
N ARG A 52 -13.13 6.12 5.36
CA ARG A 52 -13.81 6.57 6.59
C ARG A 52 -14.02 8.09 6.62
N HIS A 53 -13.08 8.87 6.09
CA HIS A 53 -13.10 10.33 6.20
C HIS A 53 -13.60 11.06 4.94
N LEU A 54 -13.38 10.50 3.75
CA LEU A 54 -13.65 11.15 2.47
C LEU A 54 -14.79 10.52 1.67
N LEU A 55 -15.14 9.26 1.93
CA LEU A 55 -16.27 8.59 1.25
C LEU A 55 -17.50 8.49 2.16
N THR A 56 -17.79 9.56 2.91
CA THR A 56 -19.00 9.69 3.71
C THR A 56 -20.22 9.95 2.82
N ASP A 57 -21.43 9.67 3.32
CA ASP A 57 -22.68 9.85 2.56
C ASP A 57 -22.82 11.29 2.03
N HIS A 58 -22.50 12.29 2.85
CA HIS A 58 -22.54 13.70 2.45
C HIS A 58 -21.61 14.01 1.28
N LEU A 59 -20.36 13.53 1.29
CA LEU A 59 -19.42 13.78 0.20
C LEU A 59 -19.79 13.01 -1.06
N ARG A 60 -20.36 11.80 -0.92
CA ARG A 60 -20.90 11.01 -2.03
C ARG A 60 -22.06 11.73 -2.73
N GLU A 61 -22.95 12.36 -1.96
CA GLU A 61 -24.08 13.13 -2.52
C GLU A 61 -23.64 14.47 -3.11
N SER A 62 -22.73 15.18 -2.44
CA SER A 62 -22.28 16.51 -2.88
C SER A 62 -21.32 16.44 -4.08
N TYR A 63 -20.48 15.40 -4.13
CA TYR A 63 -19.40 15.24 -5.11
C TYR A 63 -19.31 13.78 -5.59
N PRO A 64 -20.30 13.31 -6.37
CA PRO A 64 -20.39 11.92 -6.81
C PRO A 64 -19.19 11.52 -7.69
N ASP A 65 -18.75 12.40 -8.59
CA ASP A 65 -17.63 12.10 -9.51
C ASP A 65 -16.30 11.91 -8.77
N PHE A 66 -16.00 12.79 -7.81
CA PHE A 66 -14.82 12.64 -6.94
C PHE A 66 -14.91 11.36 -6.12
N SER A 67 -16.07 11.09 -5.52
CA SER A 67 -16.25 9.92 -4.67
C SER A 67 -16.09 8.61 -5.44
N VAL A 68 -16.62 8.54 -6.67
CA VAL A 68 -16.46 7.39 -7.56
C VAL A 68 -15.01 7.23 -8.01
N SER A 69 -14.35 8.33 -8.41
CA SER A 69 -12.94 8.32 -8.82
C SER A 69 -12.01 7.86 -7.70
N LEU A 70 -12.20 8.41 -6.50
CA LEU A 70 -11.42 8.05 -5.31
C LEU A 70 -11.67 6.59 -4.92
N ASP A 71 -12.92 6.14 -4.82
CA ASP A 71 -13.24 4.77 -4.41
C ASP A 71 -12.69 3.75 -5.41
N ARG A 72 -12.74 4.05 -6.71
CA ARG A 72 -12.10 3.23 -7.75
C ARG A 72 -10.59 3.16 -7.54
N THR A 73 -9.94 4.30 -7.35
CA THR A 73 -8.48 4.38 -7.16
C THR A 73 -8.03 3.62 -5.91
N LEU A 74 -8.77 3.73 -4.81
CA LEU A 74 -8.54 2.99 -3.58
C LEU A 74 -8.72 1.49 -3.78
N SER A 75 -9.80 1.08 -4.47
CA SER A 75 -10.09 -0.34 -4.72
C SER A 75 -9.02 -0.99 -5.60
N GLU A 76 -8.57 -0.29 -6.65
CA GLU A 76 -7.48 -0.76 -7.49
C GLU A 76 -6.17 -0.92 -6.70
N ALA A 77 -5.78 0.08 -5.91
CA ALA A 77 -4.58 0.01 -5.08
C ALA A 77 -4.66 -1.17 -4.08
N GLN A 78 -5.82 -1.39 -3.47
CA GLN A 78 -6.04 -2.51 -2.54
C GLN A 78 -5.96 -3.88 -3.21
N ALA A 79 -6.40 -4.03 -4.46
CA ALA A 79 -6.26 -5.28 -5.20
C ALA A 79 -4.78 -5.69 -5.35
N TYR A 80 -3.90 -4.71 -5.56
CA TYR A 80 -2.45 -4.93 -5.60
C TYR A 80 -1.83 -5.09 -4.20
N ALA A 81 -2.39 -4.46 -3.17
CA ALA A 81 -1.92 -4.59 -1.81
C ALA A 81 -2.42 -5.87 -1.09
N SER A 82 -3.38 -6.60 -1.68
CA SER A 82 -4.00 -7.78 -1.09
C SER A 82 -3.54 -9.10 -1.73
N LYS A 83 -4.21 -10.20 -1.37
CA LYS A 83 -4.01 -11.52 -1.98
C LYS A 83 -4.54 -11.60 -3.41
N GLU A 84 -5.35 -10.64 -3.86
CA GLU A 84 -5.91 -10.64 -5.22
C GLU A 84 -4.83 -10.64 -6.30
N GLN A 85 -3.73 -9.91 -6.14
CA GLN A 85 -2.62 -10.00 -7.10
C GLN A 85 -2.01 -11.40 -7.20
N VAL A 86 -2.05 -12.21 -6.14
CA VAL A 86 -1.58 -13.61 -6.19
C VAL A 86 -2.52 -14.45 -7.04
N LEU A 87 -3.83 -14.31 -6.83
CA LEU A 87 -4.87 -15.00 -7.62
C LEU A 87 -4.75 -14.66 -9.10
N HIS A 88 -4.40 -13.41 -9.40
CA HIS A 88 -4.20 -12.92 -10.76
C HIS A 88 -2.78 -13.11 -11.31
N LYS A 89 -1.90 -13.81 -10.58
CA LYS A 89 -0.51 -14.11 -10.99
C LYS A 89 0.31 -12.85 -11.35
N ARG A 90 0.12 -11.76 -10.62
CA ARG A 90 0.82 -10.48 -10.85
C ARG A 90 1.94 -10.30 -9.84
N ALA A 91 3.18 -10.24 -10.33
CA ALA A 91 4.31 -9.87 -9.48
C ALA A 91 4.24 -8.40 -9.06
N LEU A 92 4.58 -8.14 -7.80
CA LEU A 92 4.69 -6.80 -7.24
C LEU A 92 6.10 -6.27 -7.37
N SER A 93 6.16 -4.94 -7.53
CA SER A 93 7.37 -4.16 -7.37
C SER A 93 7.09 -2.97 -6.46
N SER A 94 8.11 -2.52 -5.74
CA SER A 94 8.03 -1.31 -4.91
C SER A 94 7.56 -0.09 -5.73
N ARG A 95 8.01 0.02 -6.99
CA ARG A 95 7.59 1.09 -7.90
C ARG A 95 6.09 1.07 -8.16
N LEU A 96 5.54 -0.09 -8.50
CA LEU A 96 4.11 -0.24 -8.80
C LEU A 96 3.23 0.21 -7.62
N LEU A 97 3.57 -0.20 -6.40
CA LEU A 97 2.82 0.19 -5.21
C LEU A 97 2.96 1.69 -4.89
N LYS A 98 4.15 2.26 -5.09
CA LYS A 98 4.37 3.72 -4.97
C LYS A 98 3.54 4.51 -6.00
N ASP A 99 3.43 4.01 -7.23
CA ASP A 99 2.61 4.63 -8.27
C ASP A 99 1.13 4.64 -7.87
N HIS A 100 0.62 3.56 -7.26
CA HIS A 100 -0.74 3.53 -6.71
C HIS A 100 -0.94 4.53 -5.56
N ILE A 101 0.01 4.65 -4.64
CA ILE A 101 -0.03 5.67 -3.57
C ILE A 101 -0.07 7.06 -4.19
N HIS A 102 0.78 7.34 -5.18
CA HIS A 102 0.81 8.63 -5.87
C HIS A 102 -0.51 8.96 -6.59
N CYS A 103 -1.15 7.97 -7.21
CA CYS A 103 -2.48 8.15 -7.79
C CYS A 103 -3.52 8.55 -6.73
N ILE A 104 -3.51 7.90 -5.56
CA ILE A 104 -4.40 8.25 -4.44
C ILE A 104 -4.14 9.69 -3.98
N GLU A 105 -2.87 10.04 -3.75
CA GLU A 105 -2.47 11.40 -3.32
C GLU A 105 -2.94 12.46 -4.32
N ARG A 106 -2.82 12.16 -5.63
CA ARG A 106 -3.25 13.06 -6.70
C ARG A 106 -4.75 13.32 -6.69
N GLU A 107 -5.58 12.29 -6.50
CA GLU A 107 -7.04 12.45 -6.39
C GLU A 107 -7.41 13.33 -5.19
N VAL A 108 -6.80 13.06 -4.02
CA VAL A 108 -7.03 13.85 -2.80
C VAL A 108 -6.58 15.31 -2.99
N GLN A 109 -5.44 15.53 -3.63
CA GLN A 109 -4.92 16.86 -3.89
C GLN A 109 -5.76 17.63 -4.92
N ALA A 110 -6.26 16.96 -5.97
CA ALA A 110 -7.16 17.57 -6.94
C ALA A 110 -8.45 18.05 -6.27
N ALA A 111 -9.04 17.24 -5.39
CA ALA A 111 -10.23 17.63 -4.65
C ALA A 111 -9.98 18.80 -3.69
N ARG A 112 -8.81 18.83 -3.04
CA ARG A 112 -8.40 19.98 -2.23
C ARG A 112 -8.27 21.25 -3.06
N LEU A 113 -7.66 21.18 -4.25
CA LEU A 113 -7.53 22.34 -5.15
C LEU A 113 -8.89 22.86 -5.65
N MET A 114 -9.89 21.98 -5.75
CA MET A 114 -11.27 22.34 -6.05
C MET A 114 -12.04 22.91 -4.84
N GLY A 115 -11.40 23.03 -3.66
CA GLY A 115 -12.04 23.52 -2.44
C GLY A 115 -13.01 22.53 -1.80
N LEU A 116 -12.98 21.26 -2.22
CA LEU A 116 -13.89 20.21 -1.75
C LEU A 116 -13.53 19.72 -0.35
N LEU A 117 -12.28 19.92 0.04
CA LEU A 117 -11.70 19.33 1.24
C LEU A 117 -10.90 20.36 2.05
N ASP A 118 -10.96 20.22 3.37
CA ASP A 118 -10.30 21.11 4.32
C ASP A 118 -8.76 20.94 4.34
N ALA A 119 -8.05 21.95 4.84
CA ALA A 119 -6.59 22.00 4.91
C ALA A 119 -5.95 20.97 5.86
N SER A 120 -6.74 20.25 6.68
CA SER A 120 -6.31 19.22 7.63
C SER A 120 -5.96 17.87 7.00
N LEU A 121 -6.27 17.65 5.71
CA LEU A 121 -6.03 16.39 5.00
C LEU A 121 -4.59 15.87 4.84
N PRO A 122 -3.52 16.71 4.78
CA PRO A 122 -2.16 16.20 4.70
C PRO A 122 -1.82 15.23 5.83
N GLN A 123 -2.49 15.35 6.98
CA GLN A 123 -2.34 14.46 8.11
C GLN A 123 -2.92 13.06 7.80
N LEU A 124 -4.02 12.96 7.04
CA LEU A 124 -4.63 11.68 6.66
C LEU A 124 -3.70 10.84 5.75
N LEU A 125 -2.96 11.50 4.86
CA LEU A 125 -1.96 10.85 4.00
C LEU A 125 -0.72 10.38 4.79
N THR A 126 -0.46 10.99 5.95
CA THR A 126 0.72 10.68 6.78
C THR A 126 0.48 9.51 7.74
N VAL A 127 -0.79 9.20 8.08
CA VAL A 127 -1.16 8.11 9.01
C VAL A 127 -0.69 6.73 8.53
N GLY A 128 -0.52 6.53 7.22
CA GLY A 128 -0.05 5.27 6.65
C GLY A 128 1.45 4.99 6.80
N ASN A 129 2.26 5.95 7.23
CA ASN A 129 3.71 5.79 7.43
C ASN A 129 4.10 5.07 8.76
N LEU A 130 3.12 4.57 9.51
CA LEU A 130 3.31 3.97 10.83
C LEU A 130 3.47 2.44 10.83
N SER A 131 4.02 1.81 9.78
CA SER A 131 4.45 0.39 9.87
C SER A 131 5.77 0.26 10.65
N LYS A 132 5.78 0.72 11.90
CA LYS A 132 6.86 0.37 12.85
C LYS A 132 6.71 -1.10 13.23
N GLY A 133 7.31 -1.99 12.45
CA GLY A 133 7.61 -3.36 12.90
C GLY A 133 6.96 -4.50 12.14
N THR A 134 6.78 -4.39 10.81
CA THR A 134 6.45 -5.59 10.02
C THR A 134 7.66 -6.52 10.03
N LYS A 135 7.62 -7.54 10.90
CA LYS A 135 8.59 -8.64 10.89
C LYS A 135 8.28 -9.51 9.69
N LEU A 136 9.18 -9.52 8.72
CA LEU A 136 9.06 -10.34 7.53
C LEU A 136 9.86 -11.63 7.73
N TRP A 137 9.33 -12.77 7.31
CA TRP A 137 10.04 -14.05 7.39
C TRP A 137 10.23 -14.62 5.99
N TRP A 138 11.46 -14.95 5.62
CA TRP A 138 11.77 -15.60 4.34
C TRP A 138 12.61 -16.86 4.58
N ALA A 139 12.16 -17.99 4.02
CA ALA A 139 12.82 -19.30 4.16
C ALA A 139 13.14 -19.68 5.63
N GLY A 140 12.26 -19.32 6.57
CA GLY A 140 12.44 -19.61 8.00
C GLY A 140 13.38 -18.65 8.75
N LYS A 141 13.88 -17.59 8.11
CA LYS A 141 14.64 -16.52 8.76
C LYS A 141 13.86 -15.21 8.78
N GLU A 142 13.95 -14.50 9.90
CA GLU A 142 13.45 -13.13 9.99
C GLU A 142 14.33 -12.21 9.13
N LEU A 143 13.69 -11.42 8.26
CA LEU A 143 14.31 -10.34 7.52
C LEU A 143 14.20 -9.08 8.37
N SER A 144 15.33 -8.64 8.90
CA SER A 144 15.47 -7.35 9.57
C SER A 144 16.01 -6.31 8.58
N ARG A 145 15.52 -5.06 8.67
CA ARG A 145 16.26 -3.94 8.09
C ARG A 145 17.60 -3.90 8.84
N GLY A 146 18.68 -4.23 8.14
CA GLY A 146 20.03 -4.21 8.73
C GLY A 146 20.29 -2.87 9.43
N LYS A 147 21.14 -2.89 10.46
CA LYS A 147 21.65 -1.62 11.02
C LYS A 147 22.36 -0.88 9.89
N LYS A 148 21.99 0.37 9.66
CA LYS A 148 22.86 1.31 8.95
C LYS A 148 24.13 1.43 9.80
N ASP A 149 25.22 0.85 9.33
CA ASP A 149 26.57 1.18 9.79
C ASP A 149 26.96 2.59 9.32
#